data_AF-A0A847CDU2-F1
#
_entry.id   AF-A0A847CDU2-F1
#
_cell.length_a   1.000
_cell.length_b   1.000
_cell.length_c   1.000
_cell.angle_alpha   90.00
_cell.angle_beta   90.00
_cell.angle_gamma   90.00
#
_symmetry.space_group_name_H-M   'P 1'
#
loop_
_entity.id
_entity.type
_entity.pdbx_description
1 polymer ?
#
loop_
_entity_poly.entity_id
_entity_poly.type
_entity_poly.pdbx_seq_one_letter_code
_entity_poly.pdbx_strand_id
1 'polypeptide(L)'
;MGISNSYQITKYYDFFRDREIIFTKVNLQSLRIDPRQLYVKCNGSQWPCIINSSSLQNCKIIVGANSGAYKELVKENVSISVRYCFIDQDNNPVSFFVNCNIQDKKKYNN
;
A
#
# COMPACT_ATOMS: atom_id res chain seq x y z
N MET A 1 23.31 15.36 16.12
CA MET A 1 23.06 14.00 15.59
C MET A 1 21.77 13.86 14.75
N GLY A 2 20.96 14.91 14.52
CA GLY A 2 19.79 14.81 13.63
C GLY A 2 20.08 15.02 12.13
N ILE A 3 21.05 15.88 11.80
CA ILE A 3 21.29 16.37 10.44
C ILE A 3 22.00 15.33 9.54
N SER A 4 22.90 14.52 10.11
CA SER A 4 23.59 13.45 9.35
C SER A 4 22.63 12.30 9.01
N ASN A 5 21.65 12.03 9.90
CA ASN A 5 20.68 10.96 9.71
C ASN A 5 19.58 11.33 8.70
N SER A 6 19.10 12.58 8.72
CA SER A 6 18.13 13.04 7.71
C SER A 6 18.72 13.00 6.29
N TYR A 7 20.00 13.35 6.12
CA TYR A 7 20.68 13.26 4.83
C TYR A 7 20.74 11.83 4.29
N GLN A 8 21.02 10.85 5.16
CA GLN A 8 21.04 9.43 4.77
C GLN A 8 19.64 8.93 4.40
N ILE A 9 18.61 9.31 5.16
CA ILE A 9 17.21 8.96 4.85
C ILE A 9 16.80 9.55 3.49
N THR A 10 17.09 10.83 3.24
CA THR A 10 16.81 11.46 1.94
C THR A 10 17.54 10.75 0.81
N LYS A 11 18.82 10.42 1.00
CA LYS A 11 19.60 9.68 0.01
C LYS A 11 18.96 8.31 -0.30
N TYR A 12 18.59 7.54 0.72
CA TYR A 12 17.93 6.25 0.51
C TYR A 12 16.55 6.39 -0.14
N TYR A 13 15.79 7.41 0.25
CA TYR A 13 14.53 7.74 -0.41
C TYR A 13 14.77 8.00 -1.90
N ASP A 14 15.75 8.85 -2.26
CA ASP A 14 16.05 9.15 -3.66
C ASP A 14 16.50 7.93 -4.46
N PHE A 15 17.26 7.00 -3.86
CA PHE A 15 17.68 5.78 -4.54
C PHE A 15 16.55 4.77 -4.76
N PHE A 16 15.59 4.69 -3.83
CA PHE A 16 14.58 3.63 -3.82
C PHE A 16 13.15 4.11 -4.13
N ARG A 17 12.93 5.42 -4.27
CA ARG A 17 11.58 5.99 -4.44
C ARG A 17 10.78 5.40 -5.59
N ASP A 18 11.45 5.14 -6.71
CA ASP A 18 10.83 4.65 -7.95
C ASP A 18 10.96 3.12 -8.10
N ARG A 19 11.63 2.45 -7.15
CA ARG A 19 11.84 1.00 -7.19
C ARG A 19 10.53 0.31 -6.79
N GLU A 20 9.78 -0.10 -7.80
CA GLU A 20 8.54 -0.84 -7.62
C GLU A 20 8.83 -2.31 -7.24
N ILE A 21 8.32 -2.75 -6.09
CA ILE A 21 8.43 -4.14 -5.61
C ILE A 21 7.11 -4.85 -5.85
N ILE A 22 7.16 -5.99 -6.54
CA ILE A 22 5.99 -6.84 -6.80
C ILE A 22 5.77 -7.78 -5.60
N PHE A 23 4.52 -7.90 -5.16
CA PHE A 23 4.14 -8.67 -3.98
C PHE A 23 3.86 -10.13 -4.37
N THR A 24 4.93 -10.84 -4.70
CA THR A 24 4.88 -12.30 -4.91
C THR A 24 4.79 -13.02 -3.57
N LYS A 25 4.42 -14.32 -3.60
CA LYS A 25 4.38 -15.16 -2.39
C LYS A 25 5.71 -15.14 -1.62
N VAL A 26 6.84 -15.15 -2.33
CA VAL A 26 8.17 -15.12 -1.72
C VAL A 26 8.43 -13.77 -1.06
N ASN A 27 8.15 -12.66 -1.76
CA ASN A 27 8.37 -11.32 -1.22
C ASN A 27 7.48 -11.02 0.00
N LEU A 28 6.22 -11.46 -0.03
CA LEU A 28 5.31 -11.37 1.11
C LEU A 28 5.86 -12.10 2.35
N GLN A 29 6.41 -13.30 2.15
CA GLN A 29 7.01 -14.09 3.23
C GLN A 29 8.30 -13.44 3.75
N SER A 30 9.17 -12.96 2.86
CA SER A 30 10.42 -12.28 3.24
C SER A 30 10.17 -10.97 3.99
N LEU A 31 9.15 -10.21 3.57
CA LEU A 31 8.74 -8.97 4.24
C LEU A 31 7.83 -9.21 5.45
N ARG A 32 7.43 -10.46 5.72
CA ARG A 32 6.48 -10.83 6.77
C ARG A 32 5.18 -10.02 6.72
N ILE A 33 4.64 -9.82 5.52
CA ILE A 33 3.37 -9.10 5.33
C ILE A 33 2.23 -10.09 5.45
N ASP A 34 1.18 -9.73 6.20
CA ASP A 34 -0.06 -10.50 6.23
C ASP A 34 -1.00 -10.04 5.11
N PRO A 35 -1.15 -10.81 4.02
CA PRO A 35 -1.98 -10.43 2.89
C PRO A 35 -3.48 -10.38 3.23
N ARG A 36 -3.91 -11.03 4.33
CA ARG A 36 -5.31 -11.05 4.75
C ARG A 36 -5.71 -9.78 5.50
N GLN A 37 -4.72 -9.03 5.98
CA GLN A 37 -4.93 -7.79 6.73
C GLN A 37 -4.59 -6.53 5.91
N LEU A 38 -4.61 -6.65 4.59
CA LEU A 38 -4.46 -5.53 3.66
C LEU A 38 -5.83 -4.94 3.33
N TYR A 39 -5.97 -3.64 3.57
CA TYR A 39 -7.23 -2.93 3.37
C TYR A 39 -7.01 -1.60 2.68
N VAL A 40 -8.00 -1.17 1.90
CA VAL A 40 -8.11 0.21 1.43
C VAL A 40 -9.20 0.90 2.25
N LYS A 41 -8.86 2.02 2.87
CA LYS A 41 -9.79 2.89 3.58
C LYS A 41 -10.20 4.03 2.67
N CYS A 42 -11.49 4.29 2.59
CA CYS A 42 -12.04 5.44 1.88
C CYS A 42 -13.37 5.86 2.53
N ASN A 43 -13.59 7.16 2.66
CA ASN A 43 -14.83 7.76 3.20
C ASN A 43 -15.33 7.11 4.51
N GLY A 44 -14.40 6.75 5.41
CA GLY A 44 -14.72 6.16 6.72
C GLY A 44 -14.91 4.65 6.73
N SER A 45 -15.04 4.00 5.57
CA SER A 45 -15.15 2.54 5.44
C SER A 45 -13.83 1.91 5.00
N GLN A 46 -13.67 0.60 5.28
CA GLN A 46 -12.50 -0.19 4.90
C GLN A 46 -12.93 -1.43 4.12
N TRP A 47 -12.20 -1.73 3.05
CA TRP A 47 -12.44 -2.92 2.24
C TRP A 47 -11.14 -3.69 2.02
N PRO A 48 -11.20 -5.03 2.03
CA PRO A 48 -10.03 -5.85 1.73
C PRO A 48 -9.55 -5.58 0.31
N CYS A 49 -8.23 -5.47 0.12
CA CYS A 49 -7.61 -5.27 -1.18
C CYS A 49 -6.36 -6.11 -1.34
N ILE A 50 -6.01 -6.43 -2.58
CA ILE A 50 -4.76 -7.11 -2.90
C ILE A 50 -3.76 -6.06 -3.37
N ILE A 51 -2.59 -6.00 -2.75
CA ILE A 51 -1.49 -5.15 -3.22
C ILE A 51 -0.73 -5.95 -4.28
N ASN A 52 -0.69 -5.46 -5.52
CA ASN A 52 0.09 -6.08 -6.60
C ASN A 52 1.55 -5.65 -6.51
N SER A 53 1.77 -4.34 -6.37
CA SER A 53 3.09 -3.76 -6.29
C SER A 53 3.08 -2.43 -5.55
N SER A 54 4.20 -2.08 -4.94
CA SER A 54 4.35 -0.83 -4.20
C SER A 54 5.78 -0.30 -4.29
N SER A 55 5.91 1.03 -4.34
CA SER A 55 7.13 1.80 -4.19
C SER A 55 6.90 2.89 -3.13
N LEU A 56 7.90 3.73 -2.84
CA LEU A 56 7.73 4.84 -1.89
C LEU A 56 6.93 6.01 -2.47
N GLN A 57 6.58 5.98 -3.76
CA GLN A 57 5.74 6.98 -4.42
C GLN A 57 4.37 6.44 -4.80
N ASN A 58 4.32 5.22 -5.34
CA ASN A 58 3.15 4.69 -6.01
C ASN A 58 2.82 3.30 -5.47
N CYS A 59 1.53 2.97 -5.44
CA CYS A 59 1.06 1.63 -5.09
C CYS A 59 -0.04 1.21 -6.05
N LYS A 60 0.02 -0.04 -6.51
CA LYS A 60 -0.99 -0.66 -7.36
C LYS A 60 -1.76 -1.66 -6.52
N ILE A 61 -3.03 -1.34 -6.30
CA ILE A 61 -3.96 -2.23 -5.60
C ILE A 61 -4.99 -2.79 -6.57
N ILE A 62 -5.43 -4.01 -6.28
CA ILE A 62 -6.52 -4.69 -6.97
C ILE A 62 -7.68 -4.78 -5.98
N VAL A 63 -8.84 -4.31 -6.43
CA VAL A 63 -10.10 -4.37 -5.69
C VAL A 63 -11.14 -5.11 -6.52
N GLY A 64 -12.08 -5.79 -5.87
CA GLY A 64 -13.15 -6.48 -6.57
C GLY A 64 -14.06 -5.48 -7.30
N ALA A 65 -14.33 -5.70 -8.58
CA ALA A 65 -15.17 -4.79 -9.39
C ALA A 65 -16.61 -4.64 -8.84
N ASN A 66 -17.15 -5.71 -8.26
CA ASN A 66 -18.48 -5.71 -7.65
C ASN A 66 -18.47 -5.26 -6.17
N SER A 67 -17.30 -4.95 -5.61
CA SER A 67 -17.18 -4.56 -4.21
C SER A 67 -17.64 -3.11 -3.99
N GLY A 68 -18.10 -2.80 -2.77
CA GLY A 68 -18.36 -1.41 -2.35
C GLY A 68 -17.12 -0.52 -2.46
N ALA A 69 -15.92 -1.10 -2.39
CA ALA A 69 -14.66 -0.38 -2.55
C ALA A 69 -14.58 0.31 -3.92
N TYR A 70 -14.88 -0.41 -5.01
CA TYR A 70 -14.79 0.17 -6.35
C TYR A 70 -15.79 1.32 -6.54
N LYS A 71 -17.03 1.16 -6.06
CA LYS A 71 -18.06 2.21 -6.14
C LYS A 71 -17.63 3.49 -5.43
N GLU A 72 -16.99 3.37 -4.27
CA GLU A 72 -16.49 4.52 -3.53
C GLU A 72 -15.24 5.13 -4.17
N LEU A 73 -14.30 4.30 -4.65
CA LEU A 73 -13.08 4.77 -5.34
C LEU A 73 -13.38 5.47 -6.66
N VAL A 74 -14.53 5.18 -7.31
CA VAL A 74 -14.94 5.84 -8.55
C VAL A 74 -15.36 7.29 -8.33
N LYS A 75 -15.86 7.64 -7.13
CA LYS A 75 -16.30 9.01 -6.82
C LYS A 75 -15.15 10.02 -6.92
N GLU A 76 -15.50 11.28 -7.10
CA GLU A 76 -14.54 12.39 -7.13
C GLU A 76 -14.12 12.82 -5.72
N ASN A 77 -12.91 13.37 -5.59
CA ASN A 77 -12.34 13.93 -4.35
C ASN A 77 -12.36 12.99 -3.12
N VAL A 78 -12.08 11.71 -3.35
CA VAL A 78 -12.08 10.69 -2.31
C VAL A 78 -10.72 10.66 -1.62
N SER A 79 -10.70 10.83 -0.30
CA SER A 79 -9.51 10.60 0.51
C SER A 79 -9.31 9.11 0.75
N ILE A 80 -8.14 8.60 0.36
CA ILE A 80 -7.83 7.17 0.38
C ILE A 80 -6.62 6.93 1.26
N SER A 81 -6.68 5.85 2.02
CA SER A 81 -5.53 5.36 2.77
C SER A 81 -5.37 3.86 2.53
N VAL A 82 -4.17 3.42 2.17
CA VAL A 82 -3.85 1.99 2.09
C VAL A 82 -3.30 1.54 3.44
N ARG A 83 -3.89 0.47 3.99
CA ARG A 83 -3.42 -0.18 5.21
C ARG A 83 -2.44 -1.29 4.84
N TYR A 84 -1.23 -1.17 5.34
CA TYR A 84 -0.26 -2.25 5.33
C TYR A 84 -0.28 -2.95 6.70
N CYS A 85 -0.04 -4.26 6.70
CA CYS A 85 0.07 -5.05 7.92
C CYS A 85 1.28 -5.97 7.82
N PHE A 86 2.26 -5.74 8.69
CA PHE A 86 3.48 -6.51 8.84
C PHE A 86 3.41 -7.33 10.13
N ILE A 87 4.12 -8.44 10.18
CA ILE A 87 4.24 -9.29 11.36
C ILE A 87 5.64 -9.11 11.92
N ASP A 88 5.72 -8.62 13.16
CA ASP A 88 6.99 -8.41 13.85
C ASP A 88 7.65 -9.74 14.27
N GLN A 89 8.84 -9.67 14.86
CA GLN A 89 9.60 -10.81 15.35
C GLN A 89 8.83 -11.61 16.42
N ASP A 90 8.03 -10.92 17.24
CA ASP A 90 7.18 -11.51 18.27
C ASP A 90 5.82 -12.00 17.73
N ASN A 91 5.65 -12.10 16.41
CA ASN A 91 4.39 -12.45 15.73
C ASN A 91 3.22 -11.49 15.97
N ASN A 92 3.51 -10.27 16.41
CA ASN A 92 2.48 -9.24 16.60
C ASN A 92 2.22 -8.49 15.28
N PRO A 93 0.94 -8.24 14.91
CA PRO A 93 0.61 -7.47 13.72
C PRO A 93 0.88 -5.98 13.94
N VAL A 94 1.76 -5.42 13.12
CA VAL A 94 2.07 -3.99 13.03
C VAL A 94 1.42 -3.44 11.78
N SER A 95 0.37 -2.63 11.97
CA SER A 95 -0.36 -2.04 10.86
C SER A 95 -0.30 -0.53 10.85
N PHE A 96 -0.17 0.05 9.67
CA PHE A 96 -0.18 1.50 9.48
C PHE A 96 -0.93 1.88 8.21
N PHE A 97 -1.35 3.14 8.14
CA PHE A 97 -2.08 3.70 7.01
C PHE A 97 -1.19 4.68 6.26
N VAL A 98 -1.14 4.53 4.94
CA VAL A 98 -0.48 5.48 4.04
C VAL A 98 -1.57 6.21 3.27
N ASN A 99 -1.63 7.53 3.42
CA ASN A 99 -2.55 8.36 2.65
C ASN A 99 -2.10 8.44 1.19
N CYS A 100 -3.04 8.26 0.28
CA CYS A 100 -2.78 8.17 -1.15
C CYS A 100 -3.87 8.91 -1.94
N ASN A 101 -3.52 9.31 -3.15
CA ASN A 101 -4.46 9.82 -4.14
C ASN A 101 -4.54 8.83 -5.32
N ILE A 102 -5.70 8.74 -5.96
CA ILE A 102 -5.84 7.89 -7.16
C ILE A 102 -5.23 8.61 -8.36
N GLN A 103 -4.26 7.98 -9.00
CA GLN A 103 -3.65 8.46 -10.24
C GLN A 103 -4.31 7.83 -11.47
N ASP A 104 -4.61 6.54 -11.44
CA ASP A 104 -5.13 5.79 -12.58
C ASP A 104 -6.07 4.67 -12.12
N LYS A 105 -7.04 4.31 -12.97
CA LYS A 105 -8.03 3.25 -12.74
C LYS A 105 -8.11 2.38 -13.99
N LYS A 106 -7.66 1.13 -13.90
CA LYS A 106 -7.68 0.17 -15.01
C LYS A 106 -8.34 -1.13 -14.61
N LYS A 107 -9.06 -1.75 -15.55
CA LYS A 107 -9.59 -3.09 -15.37
C LYS A 107 -8.43 -4.08 -15.37
N TYR A 108 -8.33 -4.87 -14.31
CA TYR A 108 -7.35 -5.95 -14.24
C TYR A 108 -7.76 -7.08 -15.19
N ASN A 109 -6.84 -7.56 -16.05
CA ASN A 109 -7.03 -8.69 -16.99
C ASN A 109 -7.91 -8.44 -18.23
N ASN A 110 -7.71 -7.34 -18.97
CA ASN A 110 -8.33 -7.13 -20.28
C ASN A 110 -7.29 -6.86 -21.36
#